data_AF-A0AAW8D339-F1
#
_entry.id   AF-A0AAW8D339-F1
#
_cell.length_a   1.000
_cell.length_b   1.000
_cell.length_c   1.000
_cell.angle_alpha   90.00
_cell.angle_beta   90.00
_cell.angle_gamma   90.00
#
_symmetry.space_group_name_H-M   'P 1'
#
loop_
_entity.id
_entity.type
_entity.pdbx_description
1 polymer ?
#
loop_
_entity_poly.entity_id
_entity_poly.type
_entity_poly.pdbx_seq_one_letter_code
_entity_poly.pdbx_strand_id
1 'polypeptide(L)'
;MRRAALTLFALASGALLLAACTEKPQTNAEGVKHDAVPWSGTGTQANTGTVFTAPGWKVGDKTAWEQQIKLRSNGQNEYTREN
;
A
#
# COMPACT_ATOMS: atom_id res chain seq x y z
N MET A 1 -33.78 17.09 -42.75
CA MET A 1 -33.33 15.82 -42.12
C MET A 1 -31.83 15.80 -41.82
N ARG A 2 -30.94 16.11 -42.78
CA ARG A 2 -29.47 16.08 -42.57
C ARG A 2 -28.95 17.00 -41.45
N ARG A 3 -29.49 18.23 -41.35
CA ARG A 3 -29.12 19.18 -40.29
C ARG A 3 -29.53 18.68 -38.90
N ALA A 4 -30.75 18.18 -38.75
CA ALA A 4 -31.24 17.61 -37.50
C ALA A 4 -30.42 16.39 -37.06
N ALA A 5 -30.04 15.51 -38.00
CA ALA A 5 -29.19 14.36 -37.71
C ALA A 5 -27.79 14.76 -37.20
N LEU A 6 -27.19 15.80 -37.79
CA LEU A 6 -25.90 16.35 -37.33
C LEU A 6 -25.99 16.97 -35.93
N THR A 7 -27.08 17.69 -35.61
CA THR A 7 -27.27 18.28 -34.27
C THR A 7 -27.46 17.22 -33.20
N LEU A 8 -28.25 16.18 -33.50
CA LEU A 8 -28.44 15.03 -32.60
C LEU A 8 -27.13 14.28 -32.35
N PHE A 9 -26.32 14.08 -33.39
CA PHE A 9 -25.03 13.40 -33.25
C PHE A 9 -24.05 14.20 -32.40
N ALA A 10 -24.00 15.52 -32.57
CA ALA A 10 -23.16 16.41 -31.75
C ALA A 10 -23.58 16.40 -30.27
N LEU A 11 -24.89 16.42 -29.97
CA LEU A 11 -25.42 16.35 -28.61
C LEU A 11 -25.12 15.00 -27.94
N ALA A 12 -25.33 13.89 -28.64
CA ALA A 12 -25.02 12.55 -28.13
C ALA A 12 -23.52 12.39 -27.85
N SER A 13 -22.67 12.91 -28.74
CA SER A 13 -21.21 12.88 -28.57
C SER A 13 -20.76 13.71 -27.36
N GLY A 14 -21.35 14.90 -27.17
CA GLY A 14 -21.08 15.74 -26.00
C GLY A 14 -21.47 15.07 -24.68
N ALA A 15 -22.63 14.40 -24.63
CA ALA A 15 -23.08 13.68 -23.44
C ALA A 15 -22.13 12.51 -23.07
N LEU A 16 -21.61 11.79 -24.06
CA LEU A 16 -20.66 10.69 -23.84
C LEU A 16 -19.30 11.17 -23.31
N LEU A 17 -18.81 12.32 -23.77
CA LEU A 17 -17.54 12.90 -23.29
C LEU A 17 -17.65 13.39 -21.84
N LEU A 18 -18.80 13.90 -21.42
CA LEU A 18 -19.04 14.33 -20.03
C LEU A 18 -19.16 13.15 -19.06
N ALA A 19 -19.59 11.98 -19.53
CA ALA A 19 -19.64 10.75 -18.72
C ALA A 19 -18.25 10.20 -18.34
N ALA A 20 -17.17 10.71 -18.94
CA ALA A 20 -15.81 10.30 -18.59
C ALA A 20 -15.35 10.79 -17.20
N CYS A 21 -16.02 11.79 -16.62
CA CYS A 21 -15.71 12.30 -15.28
C CYS A 21 -16.55 11.68 -14.16
N THR A 22 -17.42 10.71 -14.46
CA THR A 22 -18.28 10.05 -13.46
C THR A 22 -17.69 8.71 -13.01
N GLU A 23 -16.37 8.65 -12.82
CA GLU A 23 -15.77 7.48 -12.18
C GLU A 23 -16.34 7.30 -10.78
N LYS A 24 -16.44 6.04 -10.33
CA LYS A 24 -16.90 5.77 -8.96
C LYS A 24 -15.93 6.47 -7.99
N PRO A 25 -16.43 7.17 -6.96
CA PRO A 25 -15.56 7.82 -5.99
C PRO A 25 -14.51 6.83 -5.49
N GLN A 26 -13.23 7.17 -5.68
CA GLN A 26 -12.07 6.42 -5.17
C GLN A 26 -12.04 6.58 -3.65
N THR A 27 -13.00 5.93 -3.01
CA THR A 27 -13.24 5.96 -1.57
C THR A 27 -12.98 4.56 -1.05
N ASN A 28 -12.51 4.47 0.19
CA ASN A 28 -12.29 3.19 0.85
C ASN A 28 -13.62 2.60 1.37
N ALA A 29 -14.72 2.78 0.62
CA ALA A 29 -16.08 2.41 1.03
C ALA A 29 -16.23 0.90 1.26
N GLU A 30 -15.38 0.08 0.63
CA GLU A 30 -15.32 -1.38 0.82
C GLU A 30 -14.35 -1.79 1.95
N GLY A 31 -13.80 -0.81 2.68
CA GLY A 31 -12.82 -1.00 3.74
C GLY A 31 -11.38 -0.81 3.28
N VAL A 32 -10.50 -0.52 4.23
CA VAL A 32 -9.04 -0.50 4.01
C VAL A 32 -8.49 -1.82 4.52
N LYS A 33 -7.69 -2.50 3.70
CA LYS A 33 -6.88 -3.60 4.20
C LYS A 33 -5.79 -3.01 5.11
N HIS A 34 -5.90 -3.28 6.41
CA HIS A 34 -4.83 -2.94 7.33
C HIS A 34 -3.66 -3.89 7.14
N ASP A 35 -2.45 -3.34 7.18
CA ASP A 35 -1.24 -4.14 7.18
C ASP A 35 -1.18 -5.03 8.43
N ALA A 36 -0.53 -6.18 8.28
CA ALA A 36 -0.25 -7.05 9.41
C ALA A 36 0.69 -6.35 10.40
N VAL A 37 0.61 -6.74 11.67
CA VAL A 37 1.53 -6.20 12.69
C VAL A 37 2.99 -6.57 12.34
N PRO A 38 3.96 -5.66 12.48
CA PRO A 38 5.32 -5.90 11.99
C PRO A 38 6.02 -7.13 12.60
N TRP A 39 5.68 -7.50 13.83
CA TRP A 39 6.22 -8.67 14.52
C TRP A 39 5.51 -9.98 14.16
N SER A 40 4.48 -9.99 13.33
CA SER A 40 3.85 -11.24 12.86
C SER A 40 4.73 -12.02 11.87
N GLY A 41 5.89 -11.48 11.50
CA GLY A 41 6.80 -12.07 10.53
C GLY A 41 6.28 -11.92 9.11
N THR A 42 7.01 -12.55 8.20
CA THR A 42 6.95 -12.38 6.73
C THR A 42 6.38 -13.61 6.03
N GLY A 43 5.88 -14.58 6.80
CA GLY A 43 5.41 -15.87 6.32
C GLY A 43 6.53 -16.90 6.11
N THR A 44 6.14 -18.10 5.70
CA THR A 44 7.03 -19.23 5.42
C THR A 44 7.11 -19.45 3.92
N GLN A 45 8.30 -19.44 3.32
CA GLN A 45 8.46 -19.97 1.96
C GLN A 45 8.67 -21.48 2.01
N ALA A 46 8.12 -22.17 1.00
CA ALA A 46 8.43 -23.57 0.77
C ALA A 46 9.95 -23.73 0.62
N ASN A 47 10.54 -24.65 1.39
CA ASN A 47 11.94 -25.08 1.33
C ASN A 47 12.99 -24.11 1.89
N THR A 48 12.64 -22.92 2.38
CA THR A 48 13.59 -21.96 2.96
C THR A 48 13.25 -21.50 4.38
N GLY A 49 12.04 -21.80 4.88
CA GLY A 49 11.60 -21.40 6.22
C GLY A 49 11.07 -19.96 6.28
N THR A 50 11.15 -19.32 7.46
CA THR A 50 10.84 -17.89 7.63
C THR A 50 11.83 -17.03 6.86
N VAL A 51 11.35 -16.30 5.86
CA VAL A 51 12.20 -15.52 4.94
C VAL A 51 12.34 -14.09 5.45
N PHE A 52 13.48 -13.42 5.29
CA PHE A 52 13.64 -11.99 5.65
C PHE A 52 13.46 -11.65 7.15
N THR A 53 13.70 -12.60 8.05
CA THR A 53 13.75 -12.36 9.49
C THR A 53 15.18 -12.31 10.01
N ALA A 54 15.46 -11.51 11.04
CA ALA A 54 16.78 -11.50 11.66
C ALA A 54 17.12 -12.89 12.27
N PRO A 55 18.37 -13.39 12.14
CA PRO A 55 18.76 -14.65 12.75
C PRO A 55 18.48 -14.70 14.25
N GLY A 56 17.88 -15.79 14.73
CA GLY A 56 17.59 -16.00 16.15
C GLY A 56 16.35 -15.25 16.69
N TRP A 57 15.73 -14.36 15.92
CA TRP A 57 14.45 -13.74 16.31
C TRP A 57 13.29 -14.73 16.15
N LYS A 58 12.32 -14.66 17.05
CA LYS A 58 11.12 -15.51 17.05
C LYS A 58 9.93 -14.72 16.52
N VAL A 59 9.22 -15.30 15.54
CA VAL A 59 7.98 -14.73 15.01
C VAL A 59 6.97 -14.53 16.14
N GLY A 60 6.33 -13.36 16.17
CA GLY A 60 5.36 -12.97 17.19
C GLY A 60 5.99 -12.27 18.41
N ASP A 61 7.32 -12.31 18.59
CA ASP A 61 7.98 -11.64 19.71
C ASP A 61 8.12 -10.13 19.44
N LYS A 62 7.12 -9.39 19.88
CA LYS A 62 7.05 -7.93 19.77
C LYS A 62 8.21 -7.24 20.48
N THR A 63 8.52 -7.63 21.72
CA THR A 63 9.55 -6.97 22.52
C THR A 63 10.92 -7.12 21.88
N ALA A 64 11.27 -8.34 21.45
CA ALA A 64 12.53 -8.57 20.76
C ALA A 64 12.60 -7.83 19.41
N TRP A 65 11.47 -7.75 18.68
CA TRP A 65 11.39 -6.99 17.44
C TRP A 65 11.65 -5.49 17.67
N GLU A 66 10.97 -4.87 18.64
CA GLU A 66 11.13 -3.45 18.96
C GLU A 66 12.57 -3.13 19.41
N GLN A 67 13.18 -4.01 20.20
CA GLN A 67 14.57 -3.88 20.63
C GLN A 67 15.54 -3.93 19.45
N GLN A 68 15.37 -4.87 18.51
CA GLN A 68 16.19 -4.96 17.30
C GLN A 68 16.11 -3.69 16.45
N ILE A 69 14.90 -3.14 16.27
CA ILE A 69 14.71 -1.88 15.56
C ILE A 69 15.40 -0.73 16.28
N LYS A 70 15.21 -0.60 17.60
CA LYS A 70 15.84 0.45 18.41
C LYS A 70 17.37 0.41 18.32
N LEU A 71 17.96 -0.78 18.49
CA LEU A 71 19.42 -0.96 18.41
C LEU A 71 19.94 -0.57 17.03
N ARG A 72 19.25 -1.01 15.96
CA ARG A 72 19.60 -0.65 14.58
C ARG A 72 19.51 0.85 14.33
N SER A 73 18.44 1.50 14.79
CA SER A 73 18.25 2.94 14.63
C SER A 73 19.34 3.74 15.34
N ASN A 74 19.73 3.34 16.55
CA ASN A 74 20.82 3.97 17.27
C ASN A 74 22.17 3.77 16.56
N GLY A 75 22.45 2.58 16.03
CA GLY A 75 23.70 2.32 15.31
C GLY A 75 23.87 3.13 14.01
N GLN A 76 22.76 3.62 13.44
CA GLN A 76 22.78 4.51 12.26
C GLN A 76 22.65 5.99 12.62
N ASN A 77 22.53 6.31 13.91
CA ASN A 77 22.36 7.69 14.37
C ASN A 77 23.73 8.33 14.59
N GLU A 78 24.17 9.18 13.66
CA GLU A 78 25.45 9.89 13.74
C GLU A 78 25.54 10.79 14.99
N TYR A 79 24.43 11.29 15.52
CA TYR A 79 24.43 12.08 16.77
C TYR A 79 24.82 11.28 18.01
N THR A 80 24.81 9.95 17.94
CA THR A 80 25.24 9.08 19.05
C THR A 80 26.71 8.70 19.00
N ARG A 81 27.44 9.14 17.98
CA ARG A 81 28.89 8.94 17.88
C ARG A 81 29.57 10.08 18.62
N GLU A 82 30.25 9.76 19.73
CA GLU A 82 31.14 10.71 20.40
C GLU A 82 32.50 10.73 19.68
N ASN A 83 33.08 11.93 19.56
CA ASN A 83 34.32 12.20 18.81
C ASN A 83 35.56 11.58 19.46
#